data_AF-B1LXD4-F1
#
_entry.id   AF-B1LXD4-F1
#
_cell.length_a   1.000
_cell.length_b   1.000
_cell.length_c   1.000
_cell.angle_alpha   90.00
_cell.angle_beta   90.00
_cell.angle_gamma   90.00
#
_symmetry.space_group_name_H-M   'P 1'
#
loop_
_entity.id
_entity.type
_entity.pdbx_description
1 polymer ?
#
loop_
_entity_poly.entity_id
_entity_poly.type
_entity_poly.pdbx_seq_one_letter_code
_entity_poly.pdbx_strand_id
1 'polypeptide(L)'
;MRLHWNRVRRARGMPMPLPPEPKRPLGPPVVFAIDGHPIRMRSEAEAAYGSWEAFLDRAVKVGLRMLDDPYNIGQPHAFWFDVAKLAPEAERTSLRLDLNRRMWALRKARHAEMEVAGTSIAPQVARPPSILARLFGKAA
;
A
#
# COMPACT_ATOMS: atom_id res chain seq x y z
N MET A 1 -1.10 44.45 15.85
CA MET A 1 -2.08 45.46 16.32
C MET A 1 -3.57 45.07 16.17
N ARG A 2 -3.97 43.79 16.05
CA ARG A 2 -5.40 43.42 15.83
C ARG A 2 -6.26 43.36 17.09
N LEU A 3 -5.66 43.24 18.27
CA LEU A 3 -6.36 43.03 19.54
C LEU A 3 -7.14 44.27 20.03
N HIS A 4 -6.57 45.47 19.92
CA HIS A 4 -7.24 46.71 20.35
C HIS A 4 -8.47 47.01 19.49
N TRP A 5 -8.33 46.91 18.16
CA TRP A 5 -9.41 47.11 17.21
C TRP A 5 -10.58 46.12 17.41
N ASN A 6 -10.29 44.82 17.67
CA ASN A 6 -11.31 43.83 17.99
C ASN A 6 -12.04 44.12 19.32
N ARG A 7 -11.32 44.60 20.35
CA ARG A 7 -11.93 44.98 21.64
C ARG A 7 -12.90 46.16 21.48
N VAL A 8 -12.51 47.18 20.70
CA VAL A 8 -13.35 48.35 20.42
C VAL A 8 -14.63 47.97 19.66
N ARG A 9 -14.55 47.11 18.64
CA ARG A 9 -15.75 46.64 17.91
C ARG A 9 -16.72 45.88 18.81
N ARG A 10 -16.22 44.99 19.67
CA ARG A 10 -17.05 44.26 20.65
C ARG A 10 -17.76 45.22 21.60
N ALA A 11 -17.04 46.20 22.15
CA ALA A 11 -17.62 47.20 23.06
C ALA A 11 -18.69 48.08 22.39
N ARG A 12 -18.61 48.26 21.06
CA ARG A 12 -19.56 49.05 20.27
C ARG A 12 -20.67 48.21 19.60
N GLY A 13 -20.77 46.91 19.91
CA GLY A 13 -21.77 46.03 19.31
C GLY A 13 -21.65 45.88 17.78
N MET A 14 -20.49 46.21 17.20
CA MET A 14 -20.27 46.09 15.77
C MET A 14 -20.09 44.61 15.38
N PRO A 15 -20.57 44.18 14.19
CA PRO A 15 -20.37 42.81 13.71
C PRO A 15 -18.89 42.43 13.78
N MET A 16 -18.51 41.17 14.02
CA MET A 16 -17.10 40.78 13.92
C MET A 16 -16.74 40.50 12.46
N PRO A 17 -15.48 40.72 12.02
CA PRO A 17 -15.08 40.27 10.70
C PRO A 17 -15.07 38.75 10.71
N LEU A 18 -15.42 38.14 9.58
CA LEU A 18 -15.30 36.69 9.43
C LEU A 18 -13.83 36.28 9.67
N PRO A 19 -13.59 35.14 10.36
CA PRO A 19 -12.24 34.63 10.48
C PRO A 19 -11.66 34.43 9.07
N PRO A 20 -10.35 34.67 8.89
CA PRO A 20 -9.73 34.41 7.60
C PRO A 20 -9.92 32.96 7.22
N GLU A 21 -10.12 32.70 5.92
CA GLU A 21 -10.24 31.35 5.40
C GLU A 21 -9.02 30.51 5.83
N PRO A 22 -9.24 29.25 6.23
CA PRO A 22 -8.15 28.38 6.64
C PRO A 22 -7.21 28.14 5.46
N LYS A 23 -5.90 28.34 5.67
CA LYS A 23 -4.86 28.09 4.67
C LYS A 23 -4.74 26.62 4.23
N ARG A 24 -5.44 25.70 4.91
CA ARG A 24 -5.40 24.26 4.68
C ARG A 24 -6.83 23.76 4.52
N PRO A 25 -7.07 22.72 3.69
CA PRO A 25 -8.38 22.12 3.61
C PRO A 25 -8.82 21.67 5.01
N LEU A 26 -10.06 21.97 5.36
CA LEU A 26 -10.69 21.56 6.64
C LEU A 26 -10.87 20.04 6.75
N GLY A 27 -10.61 19.30 5.67
CA GLY A 27 -10.67 17.86 5.64
C GLY A 27 -9.52 17.20 6.40
N PRO A 28 -9.68 15.93 6.79
CA PRO A 28 -8.61 15.14 7.38
C PRO A 28 -7.37 15.15 6.47
N PRO A 29 -6.15 15.13 7.05
CA PRO A 29 -4.92 15.08 6.26
C PRO A 29 -4.94 13.86 5.32
N VAL A 30 -4.37 14.02 4.13
CA VAL A 30 -4.20 12.91 3.17
C VAL A 30 -3.36 11.83 3.84
N VAL A 31 -3.92 10.63 3.95
CA VAL A 31 -3.24 9.51 4.62
C VAL A 31 -2.21 8.92 3.66
N PHE A 32 -2.56 8.72 2.37
CA PHE A 32 -1.64 8.32 1.30
C PHE A 32 -2.33 8.44 -0.07
N ALA A 33 -1.59 8.15 -1.16
CA ALA A 33 -2.14 8.06 -2.50
C ALA A 33 -1.85 6.68 -3.13
N ILE A 34 -2.84 6.10 -3.80
CA ILE A 34 -2.69 4.88 -4.60
C ILE A 34 -3.19 5.18 -6.01
N ASP A 35 -2.38 4.85 -7.02
CA ASP A 35 -2.72 5.05 -8.44
C ASP A 35 -3.13 6.49 -8.80
N GLY A 36 -2.55 7.48 -8.10
CA GLY A 36 -2.89 8.89 -8.29
C GLY A 36 -4.17 9.34 -7.56
N HIS A 37 -4.88 8.43 -6.89
CA HIS A 37 -6.02 8.77 -6.04
C HIS A 37 -5.56 9.13 -4.63
N PRO A 38 -5.78 10.37 -4.14
CA PRO A 38 -5.53 10.72 -2.75
C PRO A 38 -6.62 10.10 -1.87
N ILE A 39 -6.22 9.35 -0.83
CA ILE A 39 -7.13 8.66 0.07
C ILE A 39 -6.97 9.20 1.49
N ARG A 40 -8.08 9.67 2.04
CA ARG A 40 -8.23 10.19 3.41
C ARG A 40 -9.15 9.32 4.25
N MET A 41 -10.15 8.73 3.60
CA MET A 41 -11.24 8.00 4.26
C MET A 41 -11.69 6.81 3.42
N ARG A 42 -12.35 5.84 4.08
CA ARG A 42 -12.87 4.62 3.44
C ARG A 42 -13.81 4.91 2.27
N SER A 43 -14.67 5.91 2.37
CA SER A 43 -15.60 6.26 1.28
C SER A 43 -14.89 6.75 0.02
N GLU A 44 -13.76 7.47 0.15
CA GLU A 44 -12.94 7.85 -1.01
C GLU A 44 -12.29 6.62 -1.67
N ALA A 45 -11.87 5.63 -0.86
CA ALA A 45 -11.34 4.38 -1.36
C ALA A 45 -12.43 3.56 -2.10
N GLU A 46 -13.62 3.45 -1.52
CA GLU A 46 -14.77 2.77 -2.15
C GLU A 46 -15.18 3.48 -3.45
N ALA A 47 -15.19 4.81 -3.48
CA ALA A 47 -15.49 5.57 -4.69
C ALA A 47 -14.43 5.40 -5.80
N ALA A 48 -13.15 5.32 -5.43
CA ALA A 48 -12.07 5.17 -6.40
C ALA A 48 -11.98 3.75 -6.99
N TYR A 49 -12.26 2.72 -6.20
CA TYR A 49 -12.09 1.31 -6.60
C TYR A 49 -13.40 0.53 -6.75
N GLY A 50 -14.55 1.20 -6.59
CA GLY A 50 -15.90 0.62 -6.69
C GLY A 50 -16.36 -0.13 -5.44
N SER A 51 -15.45 -0.70 -4.66
CA SER A 51 -15.76 -1.35 -3.39
C SER A 51 -14.57 -1.36 -2.43
N TRP A 52 -14.85 -1.61 -1.15
CA TRP A 52 -13.82 -1.72 -0.13
C TRP A 52 -12.88 -2.90 -0.40
N GLU A 53 -13.45 -4.05 -0.77
CA GLU A 53 -12.67 -5.25 -1.09
C GLU A 53 -11.77 -5.05 -2.30
N ALA A 54 -12.27 -4.39 -3.35
CA ALA A 54 -11.47 -4.07 -4.53
C ALA A 54 -10.30 -3.12 -4.18
N PHE A 55 -10.54 -2.16 -3.29
CA PHE A 55 -9.48 -1.32 -2.75
C PHE A 55 -8.44 -2.13 -1.95
N LEU A 56 -8.88 -3.03 -1.05
CA LEU A 56 -7.96 -3.85 -0.25
C LEU A 56 -7.09 -4.75 -1.13
N ASP A 57 -7.67 -5.40 -2.13
CA ASP A 57 -6.92 -6.23 -3.09
C ASP A 57 -5.90 -5.40 -3.87
N ARG A 58 -6.24 -4.16 -4.22
CA ARG A 58 -5.30 -3.25 -4.85
C ARG A 58 -4.20 -2.81 -3.89
N ALA A 59 -4.55 -2.43 -2.67
CA ALA A 59 -3.60 -2.03 -1.64
C ALA A 59 -2.60 -3.15 -1.35
N VAL A 60 -3.04 -4.41 -1.32
CA VAL A 60 -2.16 -5.57 -1.17
C VAL A 60 -1.16 -5.69 -2.32
N LYS A 61 -1.61 -5.52 -3.58
CA LYS A 61 -0.73 -5.56 -4.76
C LYS A 61 0.31 -4.44 -4.73
N VAL A 62 -0.07 -3.25 -4.28
CA VAL A 62 0.83 -2.09 -4.16
C VAL A 62 1.82 -2.30 -3.02
N GLY A 63 1.33 -2.71 -1.84
CA GLY A 63 2.19 -3.01 -0.69
C GLY A 63 3.19 -4.13 -0.97
N LEU A 64 2.82 -5.15 -1.75
CA LEU A 64 3.77 -6.19 -2.18
C LEU A 64 4.85 -5.62 -3.10
N ARG A 65 4.50 -4.77 -4.08
CA ARG A 65 5.51 -4.09 -4.93
C ARG A 65 6.45 -3.21 -4.11
N MET A 66 5.93 -2.53 -3.10
CA MET A 66 6.73 -1.72 -2.17
C MET A 66 7.70 -2.56 -1.34
N LEU A 67 7.34 -3.80 -1.00
CA LEU A 67 8.22 -4.76 -0.30
C LEU A 67 9.28 -5.37 -1.22
N ASP A 68 8.94 -5.58 -2.49
CA ASP A 68 9.85 -6.16 -3.48
C ASP A 68 10.87 -5.12 -4.02
N ASP A 69 10.64 -3.82 -3.78
CA ASP A 69 11.54 -2.75 -4.21
C ASP A 69 12.75 -2.60 -3.25
N PRO A 70 13.97 -2.91 -3.71
CA PRO A 70 15.17 -2.84 -2.88
C PRO A 70 15.59 -1.41 -2.49
N TYR A 71 15.06 -0.39 -3.18
CA TYR A 71 15.36 1.02 -2.89
C TYR A 71 14.31 1.66 -1.96
N ASN A 72 13.27 0.91 -1.60
CA ASN A 72 12.23 1.41 -0.72
C ASN A 72 12.66 1.28 0.75
N ILE A 73 13.44 2.27 1.20
CA ILE A 73 13.89 2.41 2.59
C ILE A 73 12.71 2.88 3.49
N GLY A 74 11.63 3.38 2.87
CA GLY A 74 10.44 3.94 3.50
C GLY A 74 9.40 2.88 3.87
N GLN A 75 9.67 2.17 4.98
CA GLN A 75 8.73 1.44 5.84
C GLN A 75 7.43 0.93 5.18
N PRO A 76 7.46 -0.23 4.50
CA PRO A 76 6.25 -0.97 4.13
C PRO A 76 5.27 -1.13 5.30
N HIS A 77 5.79 -1.19 6.53
CA HIS A 77 5.00 -1.20 7.76
C HIS A 77 4.09 0.03 7.91
N ALA A 78 4.58 1.24 7.63
CA ALA A 78 3.80 2.48 7.75
C ALA A 78 2.59 2.48 6.80
N PHE A 79 2.77 1.99 5.57
CA PHE A 79 1.69 1.84 4.60
C PHE A 79 0.54 0.99 5.15
N TRP A 80 0.84 -0.15 5.78
CA TRP A 80 -0.21 -1.01 6.35
C TRP A 80 -0.94 -0.37 7.53
N PHE A 81 -0.24 0.42 8.36
CA PHE A 81 -0.87 1.20 9.42
C PHE A 81 -1.81 2.25 8.84
N ASP A 82 -1.40 2.89 7.76
CA ASP A 82 -2.18 3.93 7.10
C ASP A 82 -3.43 3.38 6.42
N VAL A 83 -3.35 2.23 5.74
CA VAL A 83 -4.53 1.53 5.22
C VAL A 83 -5.48 1.15 6.36
N ALA A 84 -4.95 0.65 7.48
CA ALA A 84 -5.78 0.26 8.62
C ALA A 84 -6.50 1.45 9.29
N LYS A 85 -5.93 2.67 9.26
CA LYS A 85 -6.58 3.87 9.82
C LYS A 85 -7.90 4.22 9.13
N LEU A 86 -8.09 3.78 7.88
CA LEU A 86 -9.33 3.98 7.13
C LEU A 86 -10.50 3.18 7.70
N ALA A 87 -10.23 2.12 8.45
CA ALA A 87 -11.24 1.31 9.13
C ALA A 87 -11.52 1.82 10.56
N PRO A 88 -12.73 1.55 11.09
CA PRO A 88 -13.06 1.79 12.50
C PRO A 88 -12.04 1.13 13.42
N GLU A 89 -11.77 1.75 14.58
CA GLU A 89 -10.73 1.29 15.51
C GLU A 89 -10.87 -0.18 15.91
N ALA A 90 -12.10 -0.65 16.12
CA ALA A 90 -12.43 -2.02 16.45
C ALA A 90 -12.01 -3.04 15.37
N GLU A 91 -11.94 -2.63 14.10
CA GLU A 91 -11.63 -3.50 12.96
C GLU A 91 -10.16 -3.44 12.55
N ARG A 92 -9.35 -2.52 13.10
CA ARG A 92 -7.98 -2.29 12.61
C ARG A 92 -7.08 -3.51 12.76
N THR A 93 -7.19 -4.21 13.88
CA THR A 93 -6.35 -5.38 14.16
C THR A 93 -6.71 -6.54 13.24
N SER A 94 -8.00 -6.84 13.08
CA SER A 94 -8.46 -7.90 12.17
C SER A 94 -8.10 -7.57 10.72
N LEU A 95 -8.29 -6.32 10.29
CA LEU A 95 -7.93 -5.86 8.95
C LEU A 95 -6.44 -6.01 8.67
N ARG A 96 -5.56 -5.67 9.63
CA ARG A 96 -4.11 -5.84 9.46
C ARG A 96 -3.72 -7.31 9.31
N LEU A 97 -4.36 -8.21 10.08
CA LEU A 97 -4.11 -9.64 9.95
C LEU A 97 -4.59 -10.16 8.60
N ASP A 98 -5.74 -9.69 8.12
CA ASP A 98 -6.27 -10.06 6.82
C ASP A 98 -5.38 -9.57 5.66
N LEU A 99 -4.99 -8.30 5.67
CA LEU A 99 -4.05 -7.72 4.69
C LEU A 99 -2.73 -8.51 4.63
N ASN A 100 -2.18 -8.88 5.78
CA ASN A 100 -0.99 -9.72 5.85
C ASN A 100 -1.23 -11.10 5.23
N ARG A 101 -2.35 -11.75 5.53
CA ARG A 101 -2.70 -13.06 4.94
C ARG A 101 -2.84 -12.98 3.42
N ARG A 102 -3.56 -11.99 2.90
CA ARG A 102 -3.73 -11.75 1.46
C ARG A 102 -2.38 -11.51 0.77
N MET A 103 -1.52 -10.71 1.38
CA MET A 103 -0.18 -10.43 0.86
C MET A 103 0.67 -11.69 0.77
N TRP A 104 0.73 -12.52 1.82
CA TRP A 104 1.48 -13.77 1.80
C TRP A 104 0.93 -14.77 0.78
N ALA A 105 -0.40 -14.85 0.64
CA ALA A 105 -1.04 -15.66 -0.38
C ALA A 105 -0.65 -15.20 -1.79
N LEU A 106 -0.69 -13.89 -2.06
CA LEU A 106 -0.30 -13.31 -3.34
C LEU A 106 1.19 -13.55 -3.65
N ARG A 107 2.06 -13.38 -2.65
CA ARG A 107 3.50 -13.65 -2.78
C ARG A 107 3.77 -15.11 -3.11
N LYS A 108 3.10 -16.04 -2.42
CA LYS A 108 3.22 -17.48 -2.68
C LYS A 108 2.74 -17.85 -4.08
N ALA A 109 1.62 -17.30 -4.53
CA ALA A 109 1.10 -17.51 -5.89
C ALA A 109 2.10 -17.05 -6.96
N ARG A 110 2.69 -15.86 -6.81
CA ARG A 110 3.73 -15.36 -7.72
C ARG A 110 4.96 -16.27 -7.78
N HIS A 111 5.42 -16.79 -6.64
CA HIS A 111 6.55 -17.73 -6.64
C HIS A 111 6.21 -19.03 -7.37
N ALA A 112 5.01 -19.58 -7.18
CA ALA A 112 4.56 -20.78 -7.88
C ALA A 112 4.46 -20.56 -9.40
N GLU A 113 3.93 -19.41 -9.85
CA GLU A 113 3.90 -19.04 -11.26
C GLU A 113 5.32 -18.96 -11.86
N MET A 114 6.26 -18.40 -11.11
CA MET A 114 7.66 -18.27 -11.54
C MET A 114 8.38 -19.62 -11.62
N GLU A 115 8.08 -20.57 -10.73
CA GLU A 115 8.58 -21.95 -10.80
C GLU A 115 8.04 -22.70 -12.02
N VAL A 116 6.74 -22.55 -12.32
CA VAL A 116 6.10 -23.14 -13.51
C VAL A 116 6.62 -22.53 -14.81
N ALA A 117 6.81 -21.20 -14.85
CA ALA A 117 7.42 -20.52 -15.99
C ALA A 117 8.90 -20.91 -16.18
N GLY A 118 9.64 -21.14 -15.08
CA GLY A 118 11.01 -21.65 -15.12
C GLY A 118 11.09 -23.09 -15.65
N THR A 119 10.03 -23.89 -15.52
CA THR A 119 9.98 -25.25 -16.06
C THR A 119 9.60 -25.31 -17.54
N SER A 120 8.86 -24.30 -18.07
CA SER A 120 8.47 -24.26 -19.49
C SER A 120 9.53 -23.64 -20.41
N ILE A 121 10.50 -22.89 -19.87
CA ILE A 121 11.62 -22.28 -20.62
C ILE A 121 12.94 -23.02 -20.36
N ALA A 122 12.89 -24.30 -20.00
CA ALA A 122 14.06 -25.15 -20.13
C ALA A 122 14.11 -25.70 -21.57
N PRO A 123 14.89 -25.12 -22.51
CA PRO A 123 15.33 -25.93 -23.63
C PRO A 123 16.03 -27.15 -23.02
N GLN A 124 15.77 -28.33 -23.56
CA GLN A 124 16.55 -29.53 -23.27
C GLN A 124 18.00 -29.26 -23.69
N VAL A 125 18.75 -28.52 -22.86
CA VAL A 125 20.19 -28.46 -22.97
C VAL A 125 20.64 -29.84 -22.54
N ALA A 126 20.97 -30.67 -23.53
CA ALA A 126 21.65 -31.93 -23.32
C ALA A 126 22.79 -31.67 -22.34
N ARG A 127 22.61 -32.10 -21.08
CA ARG A 127 23.67 -32.02 -20.07
C ARG A 127 24.86 -32.76 -20.66
N PRO A 128 26.04 -32.13 -20.81
CA PRO A 128 27.23 -32.89 -21.16
C PRO A 128 27.41 -34.00 -20.11
N PRO A 129 27.77 -35.22 -20.52
CA PRO A 129 27.87 -36.34 -19.60
C PRO A 129 28.81 -35.97 -18.46
N SER A 130 28.34 -36.17 -17.23
CA SER A 130 29.14 -35.89 -16.03
C SER A 130 30.44 -36.68 -16.08
N ILE A 131 31.48 -36.16 -15.42
CA ILE A 131 32.81 -36.80 -15.36
C ILE A 131 32.71 -38.26 -14.85
N LEU A 132 31.73 -38.55 -13.99
CA LEU A 132 31.42 -39.89 -13.51
C LEU A 132 30.88 -40.82 -14.61
N ALA A 133 30.05 -40.32 -15.54
CA ALA A 133 29.60 -41.11 -16.69
C ALA A 133 30.75 -41.43 -17.68
N ARG A 134 31.77 -40.56 -17.75
CA ARG A 134 33.01 -40.83 -18.49
C ARG A 134 33.92 -41.87 -17.83
N LEU A 135 33.97 -41.91 -16.50
CA LEU A 135 34.88 -42.78 -15.76
C LEU A 135 34.37 -44.22 -15.61
N PHE A 136 33.05 -44.43 -15.58
CA PHE A 136 32.47 -45.75 -15.28
C PHE A 136 31.61 -46.34 -16.42
N GLY A 137 31.57 -45.66 -17.57
CA GLY A 137 30.71 -46.01 -18.71
C GLY A 137 31.38 -46.83 -19.82
N LYS A 138 32.14 -47.89 -19.49
CA LYS A 138 32.36 -49.05 -20.38
C LYS A 138 33.20 -50.12 -19.67
N ALA A 139 32.53 -51.16 -19.17
CA ALA A 139 33.09 -52.51 -19.10
C ALA A 139 32.14 -53.40 -19.91
N ALA A 140 32.72 -54.26 -20.74
CA ALA A 140 32.07 -55.12 -21.72
C ALA A 140 31.06 -56.11 -21.12
#